data_AF-Q8Y4V2-F1
#
_entry.id   AF-Q8Y4V2-F1
#
_cell.length_a   1.000
_cell.length_b   1.000
_cell.length_c   1.000
_cell.angle_alpha   90.00
_cell.angle_beta   90.00
_cell.angle_gamma   90.00
#
_symmetry.space_group_name_H-M   'P 1'
#
loop_
_entity.id
_entity.type
_entity.pdbx_description
1 polymer ?
#
loop_
_entity_poly.entity_id
_entity_poly.type
_entity_poly.pdbx_seq_one_letter_code
_entity_poly.pdbx_strand_id
1 'polypeptide(L)' 'MRIWLKKIREENGLTQQDVAELADVERTTYASIEQGRRNPSVVNAMRIASVLDFEWTIFFDDKVREKSHFYLNEKQEARK' A
#
# COMPACT_ATOMS: atom_id res chain seq x y z
N MET A 1 -5.90 1.05 -7.59
CA MET A 1 -5.49 0.24 -6.41
C MET A 1 -3.97 0.22 -6.35
N ARG A 2 -3.39 0.52 -5.19
CA ARG A 2 -1.96 0.46 -4.90
C ARG A 2 -1.56 -1.00 -4.70
N ILE A 3 -1.17 -1.66 -5.79
CA ILE A 3 -0.80 -3.09 -5.78
C ILE A 3 0.37 -3.35 -4.82
N TRP A 4 1.33 -2.43 -4.76
CA TRP A 4 2.48 -2.53 -3.86
C TRP A 4 2.05 -2.58 -2.39
N LEU A 5 1.10 -1.73 -1.99
CA LEU A 5 0.65 -1.65 -0.59
C LEU A 5 -0.13 -2.92 -0.20
N LYS A 6 -0.99 -3.39 -1.10
CA LYS A 6 -1.71 -4.66 -0.93
C LYS A 6 -0.73 -5.82 -0.76
N LYS A 7 0.32 -5.88 -1.59
CA LYS A 7 1.31 -6.95 -1.56
C LYS A 7 2.05 -6.99 -0.22
N ILE A 8 2.56 -5.85 0.25
CA ILE A 8 3.25 -5.77 1.55
C ILE A 8 2.32 -6.21 2.68
N ARG A 9 1.07 -5.76 2.66
CA ARG A 9 0.06 -6.18 3.65
C ARG A 9 -0.14 -7.70 3.65
N GLU A 10 -0.28 -8.31 2.47
CA GLU A 10 -0.48 -9.76 2.34
C GLU A 10 0.77 -10.56 2.72
N GLU A 11 1.97 -10.05 2.45
CA GLU A 11 3.24 -10.63 2.90
C GLU A 11 3.39 -10.62 4.43
N ASN A 12 2.78 -9.64 5.10
CA ASN A 12 2.67 -9.59 6.57
C ASN A 12 1.51 -10.46 7.12
N GLY A 13 0.71 -11.11 6.27
CA GLY A 13 -0.44 -11.92 6.70
C GLY A 13 -1.59 -11.11 7.31
N LEU A 14 -1.64 -9.79 7.07
CA LEU A 14 -2.62 -8.90 7.70
C LEU A 14 -3.82 -8.64 6.78
N THR A 15 -5.01 -8.50 7.36
CA THR A 15 -6.19 -7.98 6.68
C THR A 15 -6.20 -6.44 6.65
N GLN A 16 -7.10 -5.84 5.86
CA GLN A 16 -7.29 -4.39 5.88
C GLN A 16 -7.76 -3.88 7.25
N GLN A 17 -8.48 -4.72 8.01
CA GLN A 17 -8.92 -4.39 9.35
C GLN A 17 -7.73 -4.39 10.32
N ASP A 18 -6.88 -5.42 10.26
CA ASP A 18 -5.71 -5.53 11.15
C ASP A 18 -4.75 -4.35 10.97
N VAL A 19 -4.44 -3.96 9.73
CA VAL A 19 -3.57 -2.79 9.49
C VAL A 19 -4.22 -1.51 9.99
N ALA A 20 -5.54 -1.38 9.84
CA ALA A 20 -6.25 -0.19 10.29
C ALA A 20 -6.22 -0.07 11.82
N GLU A 21 -6.44 -1.16 12.53
CA GLU A 21 -6.36 -1.22 14.00
C GLU A 21 -4.93 -0.96 14.50
N LEU A 22 -3.93 -1.64 13.93
CA LEU A 22 -2.53 -1.49 14.32
C LEU A 22 -1.98 -0.09 14.02
N ALA A 23 -2.43 0.53 12.93
CA ALA A 23 -1.99 1.86 12.54
C ALA A 23 -2.85 2.98 13.14
N ASP A 24 -3.83 2.68 14.01
CA ASP A 24 -4.76 3.66 14.57
C ASP A 24 -5.39 4.56 13.47
N VAL A 25 -5.95 3.92 12.44
CA VAL A 25 -6.68 4.58 11.36
C VAL A 25 -8.03 3.90 11.13
N GLU A 26 -9.00 4.65 10.62
CA GLU A 26 -10.27 4.04 10.25
C GLU A 26 -10.10 3.03 9.10
N ARG A 27 -10.74 1.87 9.18
CA ARG A 27 -10.64 0.84 8.13
C ARG A 27 -11.06 1.33 6.74
N THR A 28 -12.07 2.19 6.65
CA THR A 28 -12.49 2.79 5.36
C THR A 28 -11.42 3.74 4.80
N THR A 29 -10.68 4.43 5.68
CA THR A 29 -9.54 5.28 5.33
C THR A 29 -8.40 4.43 4.78
N TYR A 30 -8.00 3.37 5.49
CA TYR A 30 -6.98 2.44 4.98
C TYR A 30 -7.41 1.82 3.64
N ALA A 31 -8.66 1.35 3.52
CA ALA A 31 -9.17 0.79 2.27
C ALA A 31 -9.14 1.80 1.11
N SER A 32 -9.49 3.07 1.36
CA SER A 32 -9.42 4.14 0.35
C SER A 32 -7.99 4.45 -0.08
N ILE A 33 -7.03 4.38 0.86
CA ILE A 33 -5.60 4.48 0.58
C ILE A 33 -5.14 3.27 -0.24
N GLU A 34 -5.43 2.04 0.15
CA GLU A 34 -5.05 0.84 -0.62
C GLU A 34 -5.67 0.85 -2.03
N GLN A 35 -6.88 1.38 -2.19
CA GLN A 35 -7.53 1.50 -3.49
C GLN A 35 -6.95 2.62 -4.36
N GLY A 36 -6.16 3.55 -3.81
CA GLY A 36 -5.65 4.71 -4.56
C GLY A 36 -6.66 5.85 -4.69
N ARG A 37 -7.80 5.78 -3.97
CA ARG A 37 -8.85 6.81 -4.01
C ARG A 37 -8.46 8.06 -3.22
N ARG A 38 -7.59 7.90 -2.23
CA ARG A 38 -7.11 8.97 -1.36
C ARG A 38 -5.62 8.81 -1.06
N ASN A 39 -4.93 9.93 -0.86
CA ASN A 39 -3.58 9.94 -0.29
C ASN A 39 -3.67 10.04 1.25
N PRO A 40 -2.85 9.28 2.00
CA PRO A 40 -2.79 9.44 3.44
C PRO A 40 -2.27 10.83 3.81
N SER A 41 -2.64 11.32 5.00
CA SER A 41 -1.89 12.39 5.65
C SER A 41 -0.49 11.89 6.01
N VAL A 42 0.45 12.79 6.27
CA VAL A 42 1.81 12.43 6.73
C VAL A 42 1.74 11.53 7.98
N VAL A 43 0.87 11.86 8.93
CA VAL A 43 0.65 11.07 10.15
C VAL A 43 0.18 9.64 9.83
N ASN A 44 -0.83 9.50 8.97
CA ASN A 44 -1.34 8.18 8.60
C ASN A 44 -0.32 7.39 7.77
N ALA A 45 0.46 8.07 6.91
CA ALA A 45 1.53 7.46 6.14
C ALA A 45 2.57 6.84 7.07
N MET A 46 3.07 7.59 8.06
CA MET A 46 4.03 7.10 9.04
C MET A 46 3.49 5.92 9.86
N ARG A 47 2.24 6.00 10.33
CA ARG A 47 1.60 4.92 11.09
C ARG A 47 1.42 3.64 10.28
N ILE A 48 0.94 3.74 9.04
CA ILE A 48 0.77 2.56 8.17
C ILE A 48 2.14 1.96 7.83
N ALA A 49 3.12 2.81 7.55
CA ALA A 49 4.47 2.40 7.21
C ALA A 49 5.18 1.69 8.37
N SER A 50 4.95 2.13 9.62
CA SER A 50 5.52 1.45 10.80
C SER A 50 4.91 0.06 11.04
N VAL A 51 3.63 -0.14 10.71
CA VAL A 51 2.95 -1.44 10.85
C VAL A 51 3.43 -2.44 9.80
N LEU A 52 3.67 -1.95 8.58
CA LEU A 52 3.97 -2.78 7.41
C LEU A 52 5.47 -2.80 7.04
N ASP A 53 6.30 -2.19 7.88
CA ASP A 53 7.77 -2.12 7.75
C ASP A 53 8.27 -1.62 6.38
N PHE A 54 7.87 -0.40 6.02
CA PHE A 54 8.39 0.28 4.82
C PHE A 54 8.62 1.78 5.04
N GLU A 55 9.27 2.44 4.09
CA GLU A 55 9.54 3.89 4.15
C GLU A 55 8.30 4.71 3.74
N TRP A 56 7.73 5.50 4.67
CA TRP A 56 6.45 6.19 4.49
C TRP A 56 6.44 7.21 3.34
N THR A 57 7.60 7.76 2.98
CA THR A 57 7.71 8.73 1.88
C THR A 57 7.31 8.14 0.52
N ILE A 58 7.27 6.80 0.37
CA ILE A 58 6.80 6.10 -0.84
C ILE A 58 5.35 6.49 -1.23
N PHE A 59 4.52 6.93 -0.27
CA PHE A 59 3.17 7.42 -0.56
C PHE A 59 3.15 8.69 -1.40
N PHE A 60 4.28 9.42 -1.44
CA PHE A 60 4.42 10.73 -2.06
C PHE A 60 5.45 10.73 -3.21
N ASP A 61 6.02 9.58 -3.56
CA ASP A 61 6.93 9.45 -4.71
C ASP A 61 6.13 9.33 -6.01
N ASP A 62 6.33 10.30 -6.91
CA ASP A 62 5.69 10.36 -8.23
C ASP A 62 6.02 9.14 -9.11
N LYS A 63 7.17 8.48 -8.91
CA LYS A 63 7.60 7.32 -9.71
C LYS A 63 6.83 6.05 -9.40
N VAL A 64 6.26 5.93 -8.19
CA VAL A 64 5.49 4.75 -7.76
C VAL A 64 4.14 4.68 -8.48
N ARG A 65 3.67 5.82 -9.01
CA ARG A 65 2.43 5.93 -9.76
C ARG A 65 2.46 5.13 -11.08
N GLU A 66 3.63 4.98 -11.70
CA GLU A 66 3.83 4.25 -12.96
C GLU A 66 4.11 2.75 -12.77
N LYS A 67 4.87 2.36 -11.73
CA LYS A 67 5.32 0.98 -11.57
C LYS A 67 4.22 -0.06 -11.37
N SER A 68 3.00 0.37 -11.01
CA SER A 68 1.83 -0.53 -10.96
C SER A 68 1.49 -1.15 -12.33
N HIS A 69 1.81 -0.48 -13.44
CA HIS A 69 1.64 -1.04 -14.79
C HIS A 69 2.81 -1.95 -15.20
N PHE A 70 4.04 -1.63 -14.78
CA PHE A 70 5.24 -2.35 -15.21
C PHE A 70 5.32 -3.77 -14.62
N TYR A 71 5.07 -3.95 -13.31
CA TYR A 71 5.16 -5.26 -12.66
C TYR A 71 4.06 -6.26 -13.08
N LEU A 72 2.94 -5.78 -13.64
CA LEU A 72 1.91 -6.65 -14.20
C LEU A 72 2.33 -7.24 -15.54
N ASN A 73 3.14 -6.52 -16.33
CA ASN A 73 3.61 -6.98 -17.63
C ASN A 73 4.74 -8.02 -17.51
N GLU A 74 5.73 -7.79 -16.64
CA GLU A 74 6.86 -8.74 -16.46
C GLU A 74 6.41 -10.12 -15.95
N LYS A 75 5.39 -10.19 -15.09
CA LYS A 75 4.85 -11.48 -14.61
C LYS A 75 4.06 -12.26 -15.67
N GLN A 76 3.56 -11.60 -16.71
CA GLN A 76 2.91 -12.28 -17.85
C GLN A 76 3.94 -12.83 -18.83
N GLU A 77 5.11 -12.20 -18.94
CA GLU A 77 6.20 -12.64 -19.81
C GLU A 77 7.04 -13.76 -19.19
N ALA A 78 7.31 -13.73 -17.88
CA ALA A 78 8.05 -14.79 -17.18
C ALA A 78 7.28 -16.12 -17.00
N ARG A 79 6.04 -16.20 -17.49
CA ARG A 79 5.19 -17.41 -17.49
C ARG A 79 4.94 -17.99 -18.90
N LYS A 80 5.57 -17.41 -19.93
CA LYS A 80 5.69 -18.02 -21.27
C LYS A 80 7.03 -18.72 -21.40
#